data_AF-A0A6I1KHY9-F1
#
_entry.id   AF-A0A6I1KHY9-F1
#
_cell.length_a   1.000
_cell.length_b   1.000
_cell.length_c   1.000
_cell.angle_alpha   90.00
_cell.angle_beta   90.00
_cell.angle_gamma   90.00
#
_symmetry.space_group_name_H-M   'P 1'
#
loop_
_entity.id
_entity.type
_entity.pdbx_description
1 polymer ?
#
loop_
_entity_poly.entity_id
_entity_poly.type
_entity_poly.pdbx_seq_one_letter_code
_entity_poly.pdbx_strand_id
1 'polypeptide(L)'
;MPPTGNANYAWLQHFLHRLSPNGNAGIVLANGSMNSNSGGEGDIRKNMIEAGLVDCMVGLPAQLFYNTMIPACLWFLARKWG
;
A
#
# COMPACT_ATOMS: atom_id res chain seq x y z
N MET A 1 3.98 3.61 12.98
CA MET A 1 3.07 4.75 12.76
C MET A 1 3.45 5.40 11.43
N PRO A 2 2.50 5.71 10.54
CA PRO A 2 2.81 6.40 9.28
C PRO A 2 3.43 7.78 9.52
N PRO A 3 4.37 8.24 8.68
CA PRO A 3 4.97 9.56 8.82
C PRO A 3 3.97 10.68 8.52
N THR A 4 4.00 11.76 9.30
CA THR A 4 3.06 12.90 9.17
C THR A 4 3.06 13.54 7.77
N GLY A 5 4.20 13.50 7.07
CA GLY A 5 4.36 14.07 5.72
C GLY A 5 4.01 13.13 4.56
N ASN A 6 3.67 11.86 4.81
CA ASN A 6 3.29 10.92 3.75
C ASN A 6 2.15 10.00 4.21
N ALA A 7 0.98 10.18 3.62
CA ALA A 7 -0.24 9.48 3.99
C ALA A 7 -0.39 8.09 3.33
N ASN A 8 0.55 7.63 2.49
CA ASN A 8 0.44 6.34 1.79
C ASN A 8 0.11 5.18 2.74
N TYR A 9 0.92 5.01 3.79
CA TYR A 9 0.70 3.94 4.77
C TYR A 9 -0.46 4.21 5.73
N ALA A 10 -0.82 5.48 5.94
CA ALA A 10 -2.04 5.82 6.68
C ALA A 10 -3.28 5.32 5.93
N TRP A 11 -3.34 5.51 4.61
CA TRP A 11 -4.44 5.01 3.78
C TRP A 11 -4.47 3.48 3.72
N LEU A 12 -3.32 2.81 3.52
CA LEU A 12 -3.27 1.33 3.55
C LEU A 12 -3.84 0.77 4.85
N GLN A 13 -3.39 1.30 5.99
CA GLN A 13 -3.85 0.85 7.31
C GLN A 13 -5.33 1.20 7.54
N HIS A 14 -5.79 2.36 7.08
CA HIS A 14 -7.19 2.74 7.17
C HIS A 14 -8.10 1.78 6.41
N PHE A 15 -7.78 1.48 5.14
CA PHE A 15 -8.56 0.54 4.34
C PHE A 15 -8.52 -0.86 4.93
N LEU A 16 -7.34 -1.34 5.34
CA LEU A 16 -7.20 -2.64 5.99
C LEU A 16 -8.07 -2.75 7.26
N HIS A 17 -8.09 -1.72 8.09
CA HIS A 17 -8.90 -1.71 9.30
C HIS A 17 -10.41 -1.80 9.00
N ARG A 18 -10.84 -1.25 7.87
CA ARG A 18 -12.25 -1.27 7.42
C ARG A 18 -12.64 -2.51 6.62
N LEU A 19 -11.67 -3.32 6.17
CA LEU A 19 -11.98 -4.59 5.52
C LEU A 19 -12.70 -5.54 6.47
N SER A 20 -13.73 -6.21 5.94
CA SER A 20 -14.40 -7.32 6.60
C SER A 20 -13.40 -8.48 6.83
N PRO A 21 -13.70 -9.44 7.72
CA PRO A 21 -12.77 -10.53 8.02
C PRO A 21 -12.33 -11.37 6.82
N ASN A 22 -13.13 -11.44 5.74
CA ASN A 22 -12.80 -12.13 4.48
C ASN A 22 -12.73 -11.15 3.29
N GLY A 23 -12.52 -9.87 3.57
CA GLY A 23 -12.52 -8.82 2.56
C GLY A 23 -11.15 -8.60 1.93
N ASN A 24 -11.16 -8.13 0.69
CA ASN A 24 -9.99 -7.77 -0.10
C ASN A 24 -10.09 -6.29 -0.54
N ALA A 25 -8.95 -5.64 -0.73
CA ALA A 25 -8.86 -4.28 -1.28
C ALA A 25 -7.79 -4.19 -2.36
N GLY A 26 -8.04 -3.36 -3.39
CA GLY A 26 -7.04 -2.90 -4.35
C GLY A 26 -6.88 -1.39 -4.22
N ILE A 27 -5.64 -0.90 -4.03
CA ILE A 27 -5.35 0.49 -3.68
C ILE A 27 -4.24 1.02 -4.58
N VAL A 28 -4.50 2.11 -5.30
CA VAL A 28 -3.49 2.81 -6.11
C VAL A 28 -2.70 3.78 -5.23
N LEU A 29 -1.37 3.67 -5.25
CA LEU A 29 -0.46 4.57 -4.53
C LEU A 29 0.75 4.93 -5.38
N ALA A 30 1.45 6.02 -5.01
CA ALA A 30 2.73 6.37 -5.62
C ALA A 30 3.77 5.25 -5.45
N ASN A 31 4.66 5.05 -6.44
CA ASN A 31 5.68 4.00 -6.43
C ASN A 31 6.59 4.03 -5.21
N GLY A 32 6.83 5.21 -4.63
CA GLY A 32 7.61 5.35 -3.40
C GLY A 32 7.06 4.51 -2.23
N SER A 33 5.76 4.18 -2.23
CA SER A 33 5.19 3.25 -1.24
C SER A 33 5.84 1.87 -1.27
N MET A 34 6.37 1.40 -2.40
CA MET A 34 6.95 0.05 -2.50
C MET A 34 8.35 -0.08 -1.88
N ASN A 35 9.12 1.02 -1.83
CA ASN A 35 10.55 0.94 -1.52
C ASN A 35 11.07 2.01 -0.57
N SER A 36 10.30 3.05 -0.27
CA SER A 36 10.73 4.09 0.68
C SER A 36 10.96 3.50 2.06
N ASN A 37 12.02 3.98 2.71
CA ASN A 37 12.34 3.72 4.12
C ASN A 37 12.25 4.99 4.97
N SER A 38 11.85 6.11 4.36
CA SER A 38 11.69 7.39 5.07
C SER A 38 10.61 7.28 6.14
N GLY A 39 10.85 7.88 7.31
CA GLY A 39 9.83 7.98 8.35
C GLY A 39 9.25 6.65 8.86
N GLY A 40 10.02 5.56 8.78
CA GLY A 40 9.61 4.22 9.26
C GLY A 40 8.72 3.42 8.31
N GLU A 41 8.54 3.87 7.07
CA GLU A 41 7.72 3.18 6.05
C GLU A 41 8.20 1.75 5.77
N GLY A 42 9.51 1.51 5.83
CA GLY A 42 10.10 0.17 5.65
C GLY A 42 9.65 -0.83 6.71
N ASP A 43 9.61 -0.42 7.98
CA ASP A 43 9.17 -1.28 9.08
C ASP A 43 7.67 -1.58 9.00
N ILE A 44 6.86 -0.58 8.62
CA ILE A 44 5.42 -0.78 8.40
C ILE A 44 5.20 -1.79 7.26
N ARG A 45 5.90 -1.62 6.14
CA ARG A 45 5.83 -2.53 5.00
C ARG A 45 6.20 -3.95 5.39
N LYS A 46 7.33 -4.12 6.08
CA LYS A 46 7.80 -5.41 6.57
C LYS A 46 6.73 -6.09 7.43
N ASN A 47 6.19 -5.38 8.42
CA ASN A 47 5.18 -5.93 9.32
C ASN A 47 3.89 -6.34 8.57
N MET A 48 3.46 -5.57 7.57
CA MET A 48 2.29 -5.93 6.75
C MET A 48 2.52 -7.20 5.92
N ILE A 49 3.72 -7.35 5.35
CA ILE A 49 4.10 -8.54 4.58
C ILE A 49 4.22 -9.77 5.48
N GLU A 50 4.93 -9.65 6.61
CA GLU A 50 5.11 -10.75 7.57
C GLU A 50 3.80 -11.19 8.22
N ALA A 51 2.83 -10.28 8.36
CA ALA A 51 1.48 -10.60 8.81
C ALA A 51 0.58 -11.22 7.72
N GLY A 52 1.08 -11.41 6.49
CA GLY A 52 0.31 -11.98 5.38
C GLY A 52 -0.85 -11.10 4.93
N LEU A 53 -0.71 -9.77 5.03
CA LEU A 53 -1.79 -8.83 4.71
C LEU A 53 -1.69 -8.27 3.29
N VAL A 54 -0.55 -8.49 2.61
CA VAL A 54 -0.26 -8.02 1.26
C VAL A 54 -0.29 -9.21 0.31
N ASP A 55 -1.39 -9.37 -0.41
CA ASP A 55 -1.64 -10.52 -1.29
C ASP A 55 -0.87 -10.41 -2.61
N CYS A 56 -0.93 -9.24 -3.25
CA CYS A 56 -0.30 -9.00 -4.54
C CYS A 56 0.14 -7.55 -4.71
N MET A 57 1.18 -7.36 -5.52
CA MET A 57 1.73 -6.06 -5.90
C MET A 57 1.83 -5.98 -7.41
N VAL A 58 1.32 -4.88 -8.00
CA VAL A 58 1.41 -4.64 -9.45
C VAL A 58 2.05 -3.29 -9.71
N GLY A 59 3.20 -3.32 -10.40
CA GLY A 59 3.81 -2.11 -10.95
C GLY A 59 3.04 -1.65 -12.18
N LEU A 60 2.76 -0.35 -12.28
CA LEU A 60 2.08 0.22 -13.44
C LEU A 60 3.08 0.95 -14.35
N PRO A 61 2.78 1.06 -15.66
CA PRO A 61 3.54 1.94 -16.55
C PRO A 61 3.56 3.39 -16.05
N ALA A 62 4.66 4.09 -16.31
CA ALA A 62 4.72 5.54 -16.08
C ALA A 62 3.69 6.27 -16.97
N GLN A 63 3.28 7.47 -16.55
CA GLN A 63 2.34 8.34 -17.29
C GLN A 63 0.96 7.71 -17.58
N LEU A 64 0.56 6.70 -16.80
CA LEU A 64 -0.77 6.09 -16.92
C LEU A 64 -1.91 7.06 -16.53
N PHE A 65 -1.63 8.00 -15.62
CA PHE A 65 -2.62 8.95 -15.11
C PHE A 65 -2.45 10.32 -15.76
N TYR A 66 -3.56 10.91 -16.23
CA TYR A 66 -3.56 12.25 -16.84
C TYR A 66 -3.29 13.40 -15.86
N ASN A 67 -3.48 13.16 -14.56
CA ASN A 67 -3.48 14.20 -13.53
C ASN A 67 -2.18 14.26 -12.70
N THR A 68 -1.23 13.34 -12.92
CA THR A 68 0.04 13.33 -12.19
C THR A 68 1.15 12.68 -13.00
N MET A 69 2.37 13.21 -12.86
CA MET A 69 3.58 12.63 -13.43
C MET A 69 4.22 11.58 -12.50
N ILE A 70 3.73 11.45 -11.26
CA ILE A 70 4.26 10.48 -10.29
C ILE A 70 3.84 9.07 -10.74
N PRO A 71 4.78 8.15 -11.01
CA PRO A 71 4.45 6.76 -11.29
C PRO A 71 3.77 6.08 -10.11
N ALA A 72 2.83 5.19 -10.39
CA ALA A 72 2.01 4.54 -9.39
C ALA A 72 2.07 3.01 -9.47
N CYS A 73 1.58 2.38 -8.41
CA CYS A 73 1.48 0.94 -8.25
C CYS A 73 0.13 0.59 -7.61
N LEU A 74 -0.26 -0.68 -7.72
CA LEU A 74 -1.40 -1.24 -7.03
C LEU A 74 -0.93 -2.15 -5.90
N TRP A 75 -1.49 -1.90 -4.72
CA TRP A 75 -1.43 -2.78 -3.57
C TRP A 75 -2.73 -3.58 -3.49
N PHE A 76 -2.62 -4.91 -3.44
CA PHE A 76 -3.74 -5.78 -3.09
C PHE A 76 -3.57 -6.27 -1.65
N LEU A 77 -4.58 -6.02 -0.83
CA LEU A 77 -4.63 -6.43 0.57
C LEU A 77 -5.71 -7.48 0.77
N ALA A 78 -5.45 -8.46 1.63
CA ALA A 78 -6.42 -9.47 2.07
C ALA A 78 -6.35 -9.62 3.59
N ARG A 79 -7.51 -9.62 4.26
CA ARG A 79 -7.60 -9.87 5.72
C ARG A 79 -7.34 -11.32 6.10
N LYS A 80 -7.59 -12.23 5.16
CA LYS A 80 -7.38 -13.66 5.29
C LYS A 80 -6.63 -14.14 4.07
N TRP A 81 -5.44 -14.67 4.28
CA TRP A 81 -4.69 -15.35 3.24
C TRP A 81 -5.45 -16.62 2.82
N GLY A 82 -5.58 -16.82 1.51
CA GLY A 82 -6.26 -17.99 0.91
C GLY A 82 -5.51 -19.28 1.10
#